data_AF-A0A8S4A8S1-F1
#
_entry.id   AF-A0A8S4A8S1-F1
#
_cell.length_a   1.000
_cell.length_b   1.000
_cell.length_c   1.000
_cell.angle_alpha   90.00
_cell.angle_beta   90.00
_cell.angle_gamma   90.00
#
_symmetry.space_group_name_H-M   'P 1'
#
loop_
_entity.id
_entity.type
_entity.pdbx_description
1 polymer ?
#
loop_
_entity_poly.entity_id
_entity_poly.type
_entity_poly.pdbx_seq_one_letter_code
_entity_poly.pdbx_strand_id
1 'polypeptide(L)'
;MLFVTLLKNHNKNSTDRNNCFQRFYYTPSECLHTQNFFLGKLFKAFIAAILIVFLLTVYGANYELHRDFLSLIKPIYNTEYENSSTAEYLDSGKQATKQLKLIPNNSSDISEAYRKKWIGFPEMYGRDCPTALKTKVNTIIFPSEVKRTHPIDIIADASDCKSFIEKYGYNRYLAASQEELDFPIAFIILFYSDLDQALYLLRSLYHQHNVYCLSVDTSVSVDFLRAVKLVAKCLPNVFVASKLEHVVYAGFSRLQSDINCMKDLLKHPVQWKYAINMAGQEFPLRTNLEMVKILKIYNGANDILGFTGERTFAHWHGVKAEYYTDTKTGKKGIYRTGKKHPPPPHNITVSKGSAYGTFSRAFVQFVIHDPVAKDLLQWAKEIYSPDEFYWATLQHSSVVAVPGGYTGKPDLKPWLTKYVSWSTDNEPCATIHTRLICIFRYELFANKFYITHQPAALHCLDEFLFNLTFTRSTRNLTYYNSLPFILKGN
;
A
#
# COMPACT_ATOMS: atom_id res chain seq x y z
N MET A 1 -13.85 -33.19 -36.08
CA MET A 1 -12.75 -33.11 -37.07
C MET A 1 -12.09 -31.72 -37.15
N LEU A 2 -12.74 -30.61 -36.75
CA LEU A 2 -12.10 -29.29 -36.62
C LEU A 2 -11.16 -29.11 -35.40
N PHE A 3 -11.20 -30.01 -34.40
CA PHE A 3 -10.42 -29.88 -33.17
C PHE A 3 -8.96 -30.38 -33.29
N VAL A 4 -8.65 -31.24 -34.27
CA VAL A 4 -7.31 -31.82 -34.46
C VAL A 4 -6.37 -30.85 -35.21
N THR A 5 -6.93 -29.91 -35.99
CA THR A 5 -6.15 -28.92 -36.73
C THR A 5 -5.73 -27.72 -35.87
N LEU A 6 -6.50 -27.36 -34.84
CA LEU A 6 -6.19 -26.26 -33.92
C LEU A 6 -5.09 -26.62 -32.90
N LEU A 7 -4.99 -27.90 -32.49
CA LEU A 7 -3.95 -28.35 -31.56
C LEU A 7 -2.56 -28.49 -32.21
N LYS A 8 -2.48 -28.69 -33.53
CA LYS A 8 -1.19 -28.75 -34.25
C LYS A 8 -0.57 -27.37 -34.53
N ASN A 9 -1.36 -26.30 -34.61
CA ASN A 9 -0.84 -24.95 -34.86
C ASN A 9 -0.38 -24.22 -33.58
N HIS A 10 -0.73 -24.69 -32.39
CA HIS A 10 -0.31 -24.06 -31.13
C HIS A 10 1.11 -24.48 -30.67
N ASN A 11 1.73 -25.45 -31.35
CA ASN A 11 3.05 -25.98 -31.00
C ASN A 11 4.22 -25.38 -31.81
N LYS A 12 3.99 -24.30 -32.58
CA LYS A 12 5.01 -23.65 -33.43
C LYS A 12 5.39 -22.21 -33.10
N ASN A 13 4.84 -21.60 -32.05
CA ASN A 13 5.31 -20.29 -31.56
C ASN A 13 5.93 -20.43 -30.17
N SER A 14 7.21 -20.84 -30.13
CA SER A 14 8.03 -20.95 -28.90
C SER A 14 8.57 -19.62 -28.38
N THR A 15 8.05 -18.47 -28.86
CA THR A 15 8.52 -17.13 -28.48
C THR A 15 7.73 -16.47 -27.34
N ASP A 16 6.59 -17.02 -26.91
CA ASP A 16 5.72 -16.36 -25.92
C ASP A 16 5.98 -16.77 -24.45
N ARG A 17 6.86 -17.76 -24.20
CA ARG A 17 7.22 -18.16 -22.82
C ARG A 17 8.09 -17.13 -22.09
N ASN A 18 8.75 -16.23 -22.81
CA ASN A 18 9.71 -15.27 -22.23
C ASN A 18 9.11 -13.89 -21.90
N ASN A 19 7.89 -13.57 -22.35
CA ASN A 19 7.31 -12.23 -22.18
C ASN A 19 6.63 -11.98 -20.83
N CYS A 20 6.35 -13.02 -20.03
CA CYS A 20 5.72 -12.85 -18.72
C CYS A 20 6.72 -12.37 -17.63
N PHE A 21 8.00 -12.69 -17.78
CA PHE A 21 9.04 -12.40 -16.79
C PHE A 21 9.49 -10.94 -16.77
N GLN A 22 9.37 -10.21 -17.88
CA GLN A 22 9.96 -8.87 -18.00
C GLN A 22 9.01 -7.72 -17.64
N ARG A 23 7.69 -7.93 -17.60
CA ARG A 23 6.72 -6.83 -17.38
C ARG A 23 6.00 -6.82 -16.04
N PHE A 24 5.90 -7.94 -15.32
CA PHE A 24 5.00 -8.03 -14.17
C PHE A 24 5.51 -8.79 -12.93
N TYR A 25 6.80 -9.13 -12.85
CA TYR A 25 7.42 -9.72 -11.64
C TYR A 25 6.61 -10.88 -11.00
N TYR A 26 6.25 -11.90 -11.78
CA TYR A 26 5.62 -13.13 -11.27
C TYR A 26 6.66 -14.26 -11.09
N THR A 27 6.38 -15.19 -10.17
CA THR A 27 7.10 -16.47 -10.02
C THR A 27 6.64 -17.51 -11.06
N PRO A 28 7.47 -18.52 -11.42
CA PRO A 28 7.11 -19.54 -12.42
C PRO A 28 5.84 -20.34 -12.08
N SER A 29 5.53 -20.53 -10.79
CA SER A 29 4.33 -21.22 -10.32
C SER A 29 3.04 -20.42 -10.54
N GLU A 30 3.10 -19.08 -10.48
CA GLU A 30 1.95 -18.19 -10.66
C GLU A 30 1.51 -18.14 -12.14
N CYS A 31 2.44 -18.34 -13.07
CA CYS A 31 2.13 -18.51 -14.50
C CYS A 31 1.43 -19.84 -14.82
N LEU A 32 1.84 -20.94 -14.18
CA LEU A 32 1.19 -22.24 -14.41
C LEU A 32 -0.23 -22.27 -13.83
N HIS A 33 -0.45 -21.63 -12.68
CA HIS A 33 -1.73 -21.66 -11.99
C HIS A 33 -2.79 -20.81 -12.70
N THR A 34 -2.40 -19.69 -13.31
CA THR A 34 -3.28 -18.83 -14.11
C THR A 34 -3.72 -19.52 -15.40
N GLN A 35 -2.84 -20.25 -16.08
CA GLN A 35 -3.21 -21.01 -17.29
C GLN A 35 -4.21 -22.14 -17.00
N ASN A 36 -3.97 -22.95 -15.95
CA ASN A 36 -4.89 -24.01 -15.56
C ASN A 36 -6.26 -23.48 -15.08
N PHE A 37 -6.29 -22.29 -14.47
CA PHE A 37 -7.52 -21.63 -14.03
C PHE A 37 -8.38 -21.12 -15.21
N PHE A 38 -7.75 -20.60 -16.26
CA PHE A 38 -8.46 -20.19 -17.50
C PHE A 38 -9.10 -21.38 -18.22
N LEU A 39 -8.39 -22.51 -18.29
CA LEU A 39 -8.95 -23.77 -18.82
C LEU A 39 -10.15 -24.27 -17.99
N GLY A 40 -10.08 -24.18 -16.66
CA GLY A 40 -11.18 -24.55 -15.77
C GLY A 40 -12.43 -23.66 -15.89
N LYS A 41 -12.27 -22.35 -16.12
CA LYS A 41 -13.39 -21.42 -16.36
C LYS A 41 -14.05 -21.65 -17.72
N LEU A 42 -13.26 -21.90 -18.77
CA LEU A 42 -13.79 -22.23 -20.10
C LEU A 42 -14.56 -23.56 -20.08
N PHE A 43 -14.09 -24.55 -19.32
CA PHE A 43 -14.79 -25.83 -19.16
C PHE A 43 -16.14 -25.69 -18.41
N LYS A 44 -16.19 -24.89 -17.34
CA LYS A 44 -17.44 -24.60 -16.61
C LYS A 44 -18.43 -23.79 -17.45
N ALA A 45 -17.96 -22.81 -18.22
CA ALA A 45 -18.80 -22.05 -19.14
C ALA A 45 -19.36 -22.92 -20.28
N PHE A 46 -18.55 -23.87 -20.79
CA PHE A 46 -18.97 -24.83 -21.80
C PHE A 46 -20.04 -25.80 -21.28
N ILE A 47 -19.89 -26.33 -20.07
CA ILE A 47 -20.91 -27.19 -19.43
C ILE A 47 -22.20 -26.40 -19.15
N ALA A 48 -22.11 -25.15 -18.69
CA ALA A 48 -23.27 -24.29 -18.50
C ALA A 48 -24.01 -24.02 -19.82
N ALA A 49 -23.27 -23.76 -20.90
CA ALA A 49 -23.85 -23.56 -22.23
C ALA A 49 -24.54 -24.83 -22.76
N ILE A 50 -23.95 -26.01 -22.55
CA ILE A 50 -24.57 -27.29 -22.93
C ILE A 50 -25.85 -27.54 -22.12
N LEU A 51 -25.85 -27.27 -20.82
CA LEU A 51 -27.03 -27.41 -19.96
C LEU A 51 -28.16 -26.44 -20.36
N ILE A 52 -27.82 -25.21 -20.71
CA ILE A 52 -28.80 -24.21 -21.19
C ILE A 52 -29.40 -24.64 -22.53
N VAL A 53 -28.58 -25.10 -23.47
CA VAL A 53 -29.07 -25.60 -24.76
C VAL A 53 -29.93 -26.86 -24.57
N PHE A 54 -29.51 -27.79 -23.72
CA PHE A 54 -30.27 -29.01 -23.42
C PHE A 54 -31.63 -28.69 -22.79
N LEU A 55 -31.67 -27.75 -21.83
CA LEU A 55 -32.92 -27.31 -21.19
C LEU A 55 -33.85 -26.57 -22.15
N LEU A 56 -33.32 -25.73 -23.05
CA LEU A 56 -34.11 -25.05 -24.09
C LEU A 56 -34.65 -26.02 -25.15
N THR A 57 -33.96 -27.14 -25.40
CA THR A 57 -34.44 -28.17 -26.33
C THR A 57 -35.42 -29.16 -25.71
N VAL A 58 -35.33 -29.43 -24.40
CA VAL A 58 -36.19 -30.41 -23.71
C VAL A 58 -37.45 -29.76 -23.14
N TYR A 59 -37.35 -28.54 -22.63
CA TYR A 59 -38.46 -27.78 -22.08
C TYR A 59 -38.72 -26.58 -23.01
N GLY A 60 -39.45 -26.83 -24.09
CA GLY A 60 -39.89 -25.78 -25.01
C GLY A 60 -40.40 -24.55 -24.26
N ALA A 61 -39.96 -23.37 -24.71
CA ALA A 61 -40.07 -22.07 -24.06
C ALA A 61 -41.35 -21.86 -23.23
N ASN A 62 -41.30 -22.17 -21.94
CA ASN A 62 -42.34 -21.84 -20.97
C ASN A 62 -41.73 -20.92 -19.90
N TYR A 63 -42.12 -19.64 -19.94
CA TYR A 63 -41.48 -18.53 -19.22
C TYR A 63 -41.65 -18.59 -17.69
N GLU A 64 -42.58 -19.37 -17.15
CA GLU A 64 -42.87 -19.39 -15.71
C GLU A 64 -41.86 -20.17 -14.86
N LEU A 65 -41.21 -21.22 -15.40
CA LEU A 65 -40.19 -21.98 -14.64
C LEU A 65 -38.90 -21.20 -14.36
N HIS A 66 -38.67 -20.08 -15.06
CA HIS A 66 -37.43 -19.31 -14.96
C HIS A 66 -37.39 -18.40 -13.72
N ARG A 67 -38.56 -18.00 -13.20
CA ARG A 67 -38.68 -17.10 -12.03
C ARG A 67 -38.36 -17.81 -10.72
N ASP A 68 -38.86 -19.04 -10.56
CA ASP A 68 -38.69 -19.82 -9.34
C ASP A 68 -37.23 -20.31 -9.19
N PHE A 69 -36.55 -20.61 -10.30
CA PHE A 69 -35.13 -20.98 -10.26
C PHE A 69 -34.22 -19.79 -9.88
N LEU A 70 -34.49 -18.58 -10.39
CA LEU A 70 -33.75 -17.37 -9.98
C LEU A 70 -33.95 -17.02 -8.50
N SER A 71 -35.07 -17.42 -7.90
CA SER A 71 -35.32 -17.27 -6.46
C SER A 71 -34.46 -18.23 -5.61
N LEU A 72 -34.14 -19.42 -6.12
CA LEU A 72 -33.35 -20.45 -5.43
C LEU A 72 -31.83 -20.16 -5.40
N ILE A 73 -31.31 -19.39 -6.36
CA ILE A 73 -29.87 -19.03 -6.44
C ILE A 73 -29.53 -17.71 -5.75
N LYS A 74 -30.55 -16.87 -5.48
CA LYS A 74 -30.40 -15.56 -4.83
C LYS A 74 -29.78 -15.61 -3.41
N PRO A 75 -30.00 -16.66 -2.59
CA PRO A 75 -29.36 -16.77 -1.28
C PRO A 75 -27.86 -17.15 -1.33
N ILE A 76 -27.32 -17.59 -2.47
CA ILE A 76 -25.92 -18.03 -2.58
C ILE A 76 -24.97 -16.85 -2.81
N TYR A 77 -25.50 -15.67 -3.21
CA TYR A 77 -24.71 -14.47 -3.51
C TYR A 77 -24.96 -13.28 -2.57
N ASN A 78 -25.89 -13.39 -1.63
CA ASN A 78 -26.18 -12.31 -0.68
C ASN A 78 -25.46 -12.54 0.65
N THR A 79 -24.26 -11.97 0.78
CA THR A 79 -23.68 -11.65 2.09
C THR A 79 -24.19 -10.28 2.53
N GLU A 80 -24.95 -10.23 3.62
CA GLU A 80 -25.53 -9.04 4.27
C GLU A 80 -24.49 -8.05 4.87
N TYR A 81 -23.32 -7.88 4.26
CA TYR A 81 -22.24 -7.03 4.80
C TYR A 81 -22.03 -5.69 4.05
N GLU A 82 -22.74 -5.42 2.95
CA GLU A 82 -22.40 -4.30 2.05
C GLU A 82 -23.24 -3.02 2.18
N ASN A 83 -24.40 -3.05 2.84
CA ASN A 83 -25.33 -1.90 2.80
C ASN A 83 -25.11 -0.83 3.89
N SER A 84 -24.42 -1.16 4.99
CA SER A 84 -24.21 -0.21 6.09
C SER A 84 -23.09 0.79 5.81
N SER A 85 -21.99 0.34 5.21
CA SER A 85 -20.78 1.14 5.02
C SER A 85 -20.90 2.16 3.88
N THR A 86 -21.64 1.81 2.82
CA THR A 86 -21.93 2.70 1.69
C THR A 86 -22.87 3.83 2.08
N ALA A 87 -23.89 3.58 2.91
CA ALA A 87 -24.88 4.59 3.34
C ALA A 87 -24.28 5.68 4.25
N GLU A 88 -23.49 5.30 5.25
CA GLU A 88 -22.84 6.22 6.19
C GLU A 88 -21.75 7.06 5.51
N TYR A 89 -21.11 6.50 4.46
CA TYR A 89 -20.12 7.16 3.63
C TYR A 89 -20.73 8.13 2.61
N LEU A 90 -21.89 7.79 2.03
CA LEU A 90 -22.68 8.70 1.21
C LEU A 90 -23.01 9.97 1.99
N ASP A 91 -23.25 9.87 3.30
CA ASP A 91 -23.52 11.02 4.16
C ASP A 91 -22.25 11.85 4.40
N SER A 92 -21.11 11.24 4.76
CA SER A 92 -19.84 11.96 4.96
C SER A 92 -19.31 12.64 3.68
N GLY A 93 -19.39 11.98 2.52
CA GLY A 93 -18.99 12.54 1.23
C GLY A 93 -19.93 13.63 0.73
N LYS A 94 -21.25 13.50 0.96
CA LYS A 94 -22.21 14.58 0.74
C LYS A 94 -21.99 15.73 1.71
N GLN A 95 -21.62 15.46 2.97
CA GLN A 95 -21.34 16.45 3.99
C GLN A 95 -20.05 17.22 3.67
N ALA A 96 -18.99 16.55 3.19
CA ALA A 96 -17.77 17.21 2.68
C ALA A 96 -18.05 18.05 1.42
N THR A 97 -18.84 17.54 0.47
CA THR A 97 -19.24 18.29 -0.75
C THR A 97 -20.17 19.46 -0.41
N LYS A 98 -21.05 19.31 0.58
CA LYS A 98 -21.94 20.35 1.09
C LYS A 98 -21.16 21.38 1.91
N GLN A 99 -20.16 20.95 2.70
CA GLN A 99 -19.23 21.83 3.40
C GLN A 99 -18.37 22.61 2.40
N LEU A 100 -17.89 22.00 1.31
CA LEU A 100 -17.21 22.68 0.19
C LEU A 100 -18.07 23.79 -0.44
N LYS A 101 -19.39 23.59 -0.55
CA LYS A 101 -20.36 24.64 -0.97
C LYS A 101 -20.66 25.69 0.10
N LEU A 102 -20.35 25.39 1.37
CA LEU A 102 -20.54 26.28 2.52
C LEU A 102 -19.26 27.02 2.93
N ILE A 103 -18.10 26.64 2.37
CA ILE A 103 -16.89 27.44 2.49
C ILE A 103 -17.18 28.72 1.73
N PRO A 104 -17.07 29.90 2.37
CA PRO A 104 -17.13 31.15 1.63
C PRO A 104 -16.13 31.07 0.47
N ASN A 105 -16.50 31.58 -0.71
CA ASN A 105 -15.60 31.75 -1.86
C ASN A 105 -14.31 32.57 -1.56
N ASN A 106 -14.05 32.89 -0.29
CA ASN A 106 -13.12 33.87 0.21
C ASN A 106 -12.24 33.35 1.37
N SER A 107 -12.13 32.04 1.63
CA SER A 107 -11.01 31.56 2.44
C SER A 107 -9.73 31.74 1.62
N SER A 108 -8.97 32.80 1.91
CA SER A 108 -7.73 33.17 1.20
C SER A 108 -6.80 31.98 0.99
N ASP A 109 -6.80 31.03 1.93
CA ASP A 109 -5.84 29.93 2.00
C ASP A 109 -6.17 28.77 1.06
N ILE A 110 -7.45 28.37 0.91
CA ILE A 110 -7.85 27.43 -0.16
C ILE A 110 -7.54 28.06 -1.51
N SER A 111 -7.99 29.31 -1.70
CA SER A 111 -7.79 30.02 -2.95
C SER A 111 -6.30 30.13 -3.28
N GLU A 112 -5.44 30.26 -2.28
CA GLU A 112 -3.99 30.24 -2.45
C GLU A 112 -3.45 28.88 -2.88
N ALA A 113 -3.78 27.80 -2.17
CA ALA A 113 -3.32 26.45 -2.54
C ALA A 113 -3.73 26.05 -3.96
N TYR A 114 -4.96 26.39 -4.36
CA TYR A 114 -5.45 26.19 -5.72
C TYR A 114 -4.76 27.11 -6.73
N ARG A 115 -4.62 28.41 -6.44
CA ARG A 115 -3.90 29.39 -7.29
C ARG A 115 -2.44 29.01 -7.51
N LYS A 116 -1.77 28.50 -6.47
CA LYS A 116 -0.39 28.03 -6.49
C LYS A 116 -0.22 26.61 -7.02
N LYS A 117 -1.33 25.91 -7.28
CA LYS A 117 -1.36 24.52 -7.81
C LYS A 117 -0.64 23.51 -6.89
N TRP A 118 -0.84 23.65 -5.58
CA TRP A 118 -0.30 22.75 -4.56
C TRP A 118 -1.12 21.47 -4.32
N ILE A 119 -2.17 21.30 -5.12
CA ILE A 119 -3.13 20.20 -5.00
C ILE A 119 -3.10 19.43 -6.31
N GLY A 120 -2.87 18.14 -6.21
CA GLY A 120 -2.80 17.29 -7.39
C GLY A 120 -1.69 17.69 -8.36
N PHE A 121 -1.89 17.34 -9.64
CA PHE A 121 -1.06 17.80 -10.76
C PHE A 121 -1.62 19.08 -11.41
N PRO A 122 -0.77 20.07 -11.73
CA PRO A 122 -1.16 21.31 -12.42
C PRO A 122 -1.98 21.12 -13.71
N GLU A 123 -1.73 20.06 -14.46
CA GLU A 123 -2.34 19.71 -15.75
C GLU A 123 -3.78 19.19 -15.60
N MET A 124 -4.12 18.76 -14.39
CA MET A 124 -5.42 18.22 -14.03
C MET A 124 -6.25 19.19 -13.18
N TYR A 125 -5.79 20.43 -13.04
CA TYR A 125 -6.51 21.44 -12.27
C TYR A 125 -7.96 21.63 -12.74
N GLY A 126 -8.91 21.58 -11.80
CA GLY A 126 -10.34 21.80 -12.07
C GLY A 126 -11.07 20.62 -12.73
N ARG A 127 -10.45 19.44 -12.80
CA ARG A 127 -11.13 18.22 -13.28
C ARG A 127 -12.08 17.68 -12.20
N ASP A 128 -13.16 17.02 -12.62
CA ASP A 128 -14.21 16.53 -11.71
C ASP A 128 -13.77 15.27 -10.95
N CYS A 129 -12.98 15.49 -9.89
CA CYS A 129 -12.53 14.44 -8.99
C CYS A 129 -13.64 13.77 -8.18
N PRO A 130 -14.70 14.47 -7.69
CA PRO A 130 -15.84 13.82 -7.07
C PRO A 130 -16.49 12.74 -7.93
N THR A 131 -16.61 12.97 -9.24
CA THR A 131 -17.10 11.98 -10.19
C THR A 131 -16.04 10.91 -10.46
N ALA A 132 -14.77 11.29 -10.66
CA ALA A 132 -13.68 10.34 -10.94
C ALA A 132 -13.51 9.28 -9.85
N LEU A 133 -13.63 9.67 -8.58
CA LEU A 133 -13.51 8.76 -7.43
C LEU A 133 -14.69 7.78 -7.33
N LYS A 134 -15.85 8.10 -7.93
CA LYS A 134 -17.05 7.25 -7.96
C LYS A 134 -17.19 6.45 -9.27
N THR A 135 -16.51 6.91 -10.31
CA THR A 135 -16.69 6.76 -11.77
C THR A 135 -16.30 5.51 -12.55
N LYS A 136 -15.06 5.04 -12.55
CA LYS A 136 -14.38 4.60 -13.79
C LYS A 136 -14.14 5.83 -14.65
N VAL A 137 -12.92 6.29 -14.53
CA VAL A 137 -12.47 7.52 -15.15
C VAL A 137 -12.40 7.30 -16.66
N ASN A 138 -13.06 8.18 -17.42
CA ASN A 138 -12.92 8.24 -18.86
C ASN A 138 -11.61 8.98 -19.20
N THR A 139 -10.75 8.36 -20.00
CA THR A 139 -9.45 8.92 -20.44
C THR A 139 -9.59 10.19 -21.28
N ILE A 140 -10.80 10.53 -21.75
CA ILE A 140 -11.09 11.80 -22.43
C ILE A 140 -11.06 12.98 -21.44
N ILE A 141 -11.41 12.76 -20.17
CA ILE A 141 -11.58 13.82 -19.16
C ILE A 141 -10.30 14.05 -18.36
N PHE A 142 -9.51 13.00 -18.13
CA PHE A 142 -8.25 13.07 -17.41
C PHE A 142 -7.09 12.69 -18.32
N PRO A 143 -6.06 13.54 -18.47
CA PRO A 143 -4.90 13.21 -19.28
C PRO A 143 -4.23 11.92 -18.77
N SER A 144 -3.74 11.11 -19.70
CA SER A 144 -3.04 9.86 -19.38
C SER A 144 -1.64 10.09 -18.82
N GLU A 145 -1.10 11.31 -18.96
CA GLU A 145 0.25 11.69 -18.58
C GLU A 145 0.26 13.06 -17.90
N VAL A 146 1.29 13.29 -17.07
CA VAL A 146 1.57 14.55 -16.38
C VAL A 146 3.04 14.89 -16.54
N LYS A 147 3.40 16.19 -16.47
CA LYS A 147 4.79 16.61 -16.60
C LYS A 147 5.62 16.00 -15.46
N ARG A 148 6.66 15.27 -15.84
CA ARG A 148 7.64 14.70 -14.90
C ARG A 148 8.63 15.78 -14.49
N THR A 149 9.09 15.69 -13.25
CA THR A 149 10.16 16.56 -12.74
C THR A 149 11.40 15.70 -12.50
N HIS A 150 12.51 16.06 -13.14
CA HIS A 150 13.72 15.25 -13.06
C HIS A 150 14.61 15.68 -11.89
N PRO A 151 15.54 14.82 -11.44
CA PRO A 151 16.44 15.14 -10.33
C PRO A 151 17.20 16.47 -10.51
N ILE A 152 17.61 16.81 -11.73
CA ILE A 152 18.35 18.05 -12.00
C ILE A 152 17.49 19.31 -11.77
N ASP A 153 16.20 19.24 -12.12
CA ASP A 153 15.25 20.34 -11.89
C ASP A 153 15.04 20.53 -10.39
N ILE A 154 14.89 19.42 -9.65
CA ILE A 154 14.74 19.44 -8.19
C ILE A 154 16.00 19.99 -7.52
N ILE A 155 17.19 19.65 -8.02
CA ILE A 155 18.45 20.21 -7.52
C ILE A 155 18.48 21.73 -7.71
N ALA A 156 18.10 22.21 -8.89
CA ALA A 156 18.06 23.63 -9.19
C ALA A 156 17.05 24.37 -8.28
N ASP A 157 15.85 23.82 -8.13
CA ASP A 157 14.80 24.42 -7.30
C ASP A 157 15.18 24.41 -5.81
N ALA A 158 15.69 23.30 -5.29
CA ALA A 158 16.08 23.12 -3.89
C ALA A 158 17.38 23.85 -3.50
N SER A 159 18.00 24.58 -4.45
CA SER A 159 19.11 25.48 -4.13
C SER A 159 18.66 26.69 -3.31
N ASP A 160 17.41 27.13 -3.48
CA ASP A 160 16.74 28.09 -2.61
C ASP A 160 15.55 27.41 -1.91
N CYS A 161 15.73 27.08 -0.64
CA CYS A 161 14.71 26.38 0.13
C CYS A 161 13.39 27.15 0.23
N LYS A 162 13.42 28.48 0.27
CA LYS A 162 12.17 29.27 0.34
C LYS A 162 11.37 29.10 -0.94
N SER A 163 12.01 29.27 -2.10
CA SER A 163 11.38 29.06 -3.40
C SER A 163 10.97 27.61 -3.62
N PHE A 164 11.77 26.63 -3.18
CA PHE A 164 11.43 25.22 -3.26
C PHE A 164 10.17 24.87 -2.47
N ILE A 165 10.12 25.24 -1.19
CA ILE A 165 8.97 24.97 -0.31
C ILE A 165 7.68 25.58 -0.90
N GLU A 166 7.78 26.81 -1.39
CA GLU A 166 6.69 27.54 -2.04
C GLU A 166 6.28 26.91 -3.37
N LYS A 167 7.23 26.52 -4.23
CA LYS A 167 6.94 25.92 -5.54
C LYS A 167 6.28 24.56 -5.40
N TYR A 168 6.78 23.73 -4.48
CA TYR A 168 6.31 22.36 -4.29
C TYR A 168 5.15 22.24 -3.30
N GLY A 169 4.78 23.32 -2.60
CA GLY A 169 3.60 23.35 -1.74
C GLY A 169 3.77 22.57 -0.43
N TYR A 170 4.97 22.56 0.15
CA TYR A 170 5.20 21.93 1.47
C TYR A 170 4.57 22.73 2.62
N ASN A 171 4.17 23.98 2.39
CA ASN A 171 3.42 24.80 3.35
C ASN A 171 1.92 24.86 3.05
N ARG A 172 1.37 23.88 2.31
CA ARG A 172 -0.06 23.88 1.92
C ARG A 172 -1.03 23.68 3.10
N TYR A 173 -0.53 23.29 4.27
CA TYR A 173 -1.29 23.17 5.51
C TYR A 173 -0.75 24.17 6.54
N LEU A 174 -1.46 25.27 6.75
CA LEU A 174 -0.96 26.39 7.57
C LEU A 174 -1.14 26.20 9.08
N ALA A 175 -2.16 25.43 9.50
CA ALA A 175 -2.45 25.22 10.92
C ALA A 175 -2.91 23.79 11.20
N ALA A 176 -2.10 23.06 11.96
CA ALA A 176 -2.48 21.77 12.56
C ALA A 176 -3.40 22.00 13.75
N SER A 177 -4.29 21.05 14.03
CA SER A 177 -5.04 21.03 15.29
C SER A 177 -4.14 20.70 16.48
N GLN A 178 -4.53 21.09 17.70
CA GLN A 178 -3.78 20.71 18.90
C GLN A 178 -3.67 19.18 19.05
N GLU A 179 -4.72 18.47 18.67
CA GLU A 179 -4.74 17.00 18.65
C GLU A 179 -3.62 16.42 17.78
N GLU A 180 -3.33 17.03 16.63
CA GLU A 180 -2.24 16.61 15.75
C GLU A 180 -0.87 16.98 16.30
N LEU A 181 -0.73 18.19 16.87
CA LEU A 181 0.52 18.65 17.49
C LEU A 181 0.94 17.74 18.65
N ASP A 182 -0.02 17.27 19.44
CA ASP A 182 0.22 16.39 20.59
C ASP A 182 0.49 14.92 20.19
N PHE A 183 0.26 14.57 18.92
CA PHE A 183 0.40 13.22 18.41
C PHE A 183 1.24 13.14 17.11
N PRO A 184 2.55 13.45 17.16
CA PRO A 184 3.40 13.34 15.98
C PRO A 184 3.51 11.90 15.46
N ILE A 185 3.49 11.75 14.14
CA ILE A 185 3.67 10.49 13.42
C ILE A 185 5.01 10.52 12.69
N ALA A 186 5.73 9.39 12.72
CA ALA A 186 6.91 9.17 11.93
C ALA A 186 6.59 8.35 10.67
N PHE A 187 7.19 8.71 9.54
CA PHE A 187 7.05 8.01 8.27
C PHE A 187 8.40 7.52 7.77
N ILE A 188 8.45 6.28 7.30
CA ILE A 188 9.62 5.69 6.64
C ILE A 188 9.26 5.50 5.18
N ILE A 189 9.92 6.25 4.28
CA ILE A 189 9.63 6.23 2.85
C ILE A 189 10.83 5.60 2.13
N LEU A 190 10.66 4.37 1.63
CA LEU A 190 11.66 3.66 0.83
C LEU A 190 11.37 3.81 -0.66
N PHE A 191 12.36 4.28 -1.43
CA PHE A 191 12.21 4.46 -2.87
C PHE A 191 13.55 4.43 -3.62
N TYR A 192 13.47 4.07 -4.90
CA TYR A 192 14.62 3.94 -5.81
C TYR A 192 14.34 4.47 -7.22
N SER A 193 13.09 4.83 -7.53
CA SER A 193 12.67 5.35 -8.82
C SER A 193 11.63 6.46 -8.63
N ASP A 194 11.28 7.14 -9.72
CA ASP A 194 10.18 8.11 -9.78
C ASP A 194 10.24 9.14 -8.63
N LEU A 195 11.37 9.85 -8.54
CA LEU A 195 11.64 10.82 -7.47
C LEU A 195 10.49 11.82 -7.29
N ASP A 196 9.94 12.34 -8.39
CA ASP A 196 8.82 13.26 -8.36
C ASP A 196 7.54 12.66 -7.76
N GLN A 197 7.26 11.38 -7.99
CA GLN A 197 6.16 10.69 -7.32
C GLN A 197 6.46 10.50 -5.82
N ALA A 198 7.69 10.15 -5.45
CA ALA A 198 8.08 10.04 -4.04
C ALA A 198 7.97 11.40 -3.31
N LEU A 199 8.33 12.50 -3.98
CA LEU A 199 8.15 13.85 -3.44
C LEU A 199 6.68 14.28 -3.39
N TYR A 200 5.86 13.82 -4.34
CA TYR A 200 4.41 14.01 -4.32
C TYR A 200 3.76 13.30 -3.13
N LEU A 201 4.18 12.07 -2.82
CA LEU A 201 3.81 11.35 -1.59
C LEU A 201 4.29 12.11 -0.35
N LEU A 202 5.54 12.58 -0.33
CA LEU A 202 6.06 13.35 0.80
C LEU A 202 5.22 14.61 1.04
N ARG A 203 4.90 15.37 -0.01
CA ARG A 203 4.03 16.55 0.05
C ARG A 203 2.66 16.22 0.62
N SER A 204 2.09 15.07 0.25
CA SER A 204 0.75 14.69 0.73
C SER A 204 0.70 14.33 2.21
N LEU A 205 1.82 13.85 2.75
CA LEU A 205 1.95 13.52 4.17
C LEU A 205 2.50 14.67 5.02
N TYR A 206 3.22 15.61 4.43
CA TYR A 206 4.05 16.58 5.14
C TYR A 206 3.25 17.49 6.08
N HIS A 207 3.61 17.43 7.36
CA HIS A 207 3.21 18.35 8.42
C HIS A 207 4.43 18.65 9.28
N GLN A 208 4.57 19.89 9.74
CA GLN A 208 5.78 20.37 10.41
C GLN A 208 6.09 19.66 11.74
N HIS A 209 5.07 19.14 12.42
CA HIS A 209 5.22 18.44 13.70
C HIS A 209 5.55 16.95 13.57
N ASN A 210 5.33 16.34 12.39
CA ASN A 210 5.65 14.93 12.12
C ASN A 210 7.15 14.72 11.80
N VAL A 211 7.57 13.48 11.51
CA VAL A 211 8.97 13.15 11.16
C VAL A 211 9.03 12.24 9.93
N TYR A 212 9.98 12.47 9.03
CA TYR A 212 10.08 11.70 7.78
C TYR A 212 11.51 11.20 7.56
N CYS A 213 11.68 9.88 7.56
CA CYS A 213 12.93 9.23 7.17
C CYS A 213 12.85 8.78 5.71
N LEU A 214 13.74 9.32 4.88
CA LEU A 214 13.89 8.95 3.48
C LEU A 214 14.97 7.87 3.36
N SER A 215 14.56 6.63 3.09
CA SER A 215 15.48 5.55 2.76
C SER A 215 15.60 5.46 1.25
N VAL A 216 16.71 5.97 0.70
CA VAL A 216 16.98 5.94 -0.74
C VAL A 216 17.87 4.75 -1.07
N ASP A 217 17.49 3.96 -2.06
CA ASP A 217 18.35 2.87 -2.54
C ASP A 217 19.68 3.41 -3.09
N THR A 218 20.79 2.76 -2.76
CA THR A 218 22.13 3.17 -3.25
C THR A 218 22.38 2.91 -4.74
N SER A 219 21.49 2.20 -5.43
CA SER A 219 21.53 1.97 -6.88
C SER A 219 21.06 3.16 -7.72
N VAL A 220 20.50 4.21 -7.10
CA VAL A 220 20.08 5.41 -7.83
C VAL A 220 21.27 6.23 -8.34
N SER A 221 21.03 7.12 -9.30
CA SER A 221 22.07 8.02 -9.80
C SER A 221 22.53 9.03 -8.74
N VAL A 222 23.74 9.58 -8.94
CA VAL A 222 24.30 10.62 -8.07
C VAL A 222 23.38 11.84 -7.98
N ASP A 223 22.81 12.27 -9.10
CA ASP A 223 21.88 13.40 -9.12
C ASP A 223 20.57 13.10 -8.38
N PHE A 224 20.07 11.86 -8.46
CA PHE A 224 18.91 11.45 -7.69
C PHE A 224 19.17 11.58 -6.19
N LEU A 225 20.27 11.01 -5.69
CA LEU A 225 20.62 11.09 -4.27
C LEU A 225 20.90 12.54 -3.83
N ARG A 226 21.57 13.32 -4.69
CA ARG A 226 21.84 14.75 -4.45
C ARG A 226 20.54 15.54 -4.33
N ALA A 227 19.57 15.32 -5.23
CA ALA A 227 18.26 15.95 -5.17
C ALA A 227 17.57 15.64 -3.84
N VAL A 228 17.52 14.36 -3.43
CA VAL A 228 16.88 13.98 -2.14
C VAL A 228 17.56 14.65 -0.95
N LYS A 229 18.89 14.72 -0.93
CA LYS A 229 19.64 15.39 0.15
C LYS A 229 19.33 16.89 0.23
N LEU A 230 19.19 17.57 -0.91
CA LEU A 230 18.82 18.98 -0.95
C LEU A 230 17.37 19.20 -0.48
N VAL A 231 16.43 18.33 -0.89
CA VAL A 231 15.05 18.37 -0.39
C VAL A 231 15.01 18.22 1.13
N ALA A 232 15.71 17.21 1.68
CA ALA A 232 15.79 17.00 3.13
C ALA A 232 16.42 18.20 3.86
N LYS A 233 17.42 18.87 3.25
CA LYS A 233 17.99 20.10 3.82
C LYS A 233 16.96 21.24 3.93
N CYS A 234 16.00 21.31 3.01
CA CYS A 234 14.98 22.35 3.01
C CYS A 234 13.82 22.10 3.98
N LEU A 235 13.65 20.86 4.47
CA LEU A 235 12.53 20.48 5.31
C LEU A 235 13.05 19.99 6.68
N PRO A 236 12.89 20.76 7.77
CA PRO A 236 13.65 20.57 9.01
C PRO A 236 13.36 19.24 9.74
N ASN A 237 12.22 18.62 9.48
CA ASN A 237 11.77 17.34 10.05
C ASN A 237 11.83 16.18 9.04
N VAL A 238 12.52 16.37 7.92
CA VAL A 238 12.79 15.34 6.91
C VAL A 238 14.29 15.07 6.90
N PHE A 239 14.69 13.80 6.92
CA PHE A 239 16.10 13.42 6.83
C PHE A 239 16.29 12.19 5.97
N VAL A 240 17.47 12.07 5.36
CA VAL A 240 17.91 10.84 4.69
C VAL A 240 18.49 9.90 5.74
N ALA A 241 18.13 8.62 5.70
CA ALA A 241 18.64 7.64 6.65
C ALA A 241 20.17 7.66 6.70
N SER A 242 20.74 7.58 7.91
CA SER A 242 22.19 7.64 8.14
C SER A 242 22.93 6.48 7.48
N LYS A 243 22.24 5.35 7.27
CA LYS A 243 22.73 4.19 6.54
C LYS A 243 21.74 3.80 5.44
N LEU A 244 22.20 3.89 4.20
CA LEU A 244 21.46 3.46 3.01
C LEU A 244 21.90 2.07 2.57
N GLU A 245 20.96 1.30 2.02
CA GLU A 245 21.20 -0.06 1.55
C GLU A 245 21.07 -0.12 0.02
N HIS A 246 21.76 -1.08 -0.61
CA HIS A 246 21.47 -1.47 -1.99
C HIS A 246 20.36 -2.53 -1.94
N VAL A 247 19.11 -2.16 -2.20
CA VAL A 247 17.98 -3.06 -1.96
C VAL A 247 17.92 -4.11 -3.07
N VAL A 248 18.13 -5.36 -2.67
CA VAL A 248 17.91 -6.54 -3.50
C VAL A 248 16.49 -7.04 -3.25
N TYR A 249 15.73 -7.27 -4.33
CA TYR A 249 14.38 -7.84 -4.25
C TYR A 249 14.40 -9.17 -3.48
N ALA A 250 13.46 -9.35 -2.55
CA ALA A 250 13.39 -10.48 -1.61
C ALA A 250 14.63 -10.67 -0.72
N GLY A 251 15.57 -9.72 -0.73
CA GLY A 251 16.75 -9.74 0.11
C GLY A 251 16.54 -9.03 1.45
N PHE A 252 17.35 -9.39 2.43
CA PHE A 252 17.40 -8.79 3.76
C PHE A 252 17.58 -7.26 3.74
N SER A 253 18.25 -6.72 2.72
CA SER A 253 18.44 -5.28 2.53
C SER A 253 17.13 -4.47 2.55
N ARG A 254 16.00 -5.06 2.13
CA ARG A 254 14.69 -4.40 2.16
C ARG A 254 14.23 -4.17 3.60
N LEU A 255 14.32 -5.19 4.45
CA LEU A 255 14.03 -5.13 5.87
C LEU A 255 15.03 -4.20 6.59
N GLN A 256 16.32 -4.33 6.27
CA GLN A 256 17.38 -3.53 6.89
C GLN A 256 17.20 -2.02 6.65
N SER A 257 16.65 -1.63 5.49
CA SER A 257 16.34 -0.23 5.18
C SER A 257 15.36 0.39 6.18
N ASP A 258 14.29 -0.33 6.54
CA ASP A 258 13.34 0.12 7.56
C ASP A 258 14.00 0.16 8.95
N ILE A 259 14.78 -0.86 9.30
CA ILE A 259 15.51 -0.91 10.57
C ILE A 259 16.50 0.27 10.71
N ASN A 260 17.16 0.67 9.63
CA ASN A 260 18.07 1.83 9.64
C ASN A 260 17.28 3.12 9.94
N CYS A 261 16.16 3.34 9.26
CA CYS A 261 15.30 4.48 9.55
C CYS A 261 14.73 4.44 10.98
N MET A 262 14.30 3.29 11.48
CA MET A 262 13.83 3.13 12.86
C MET A 262 14.89 3.53 13.90
N LYS A 263 16.15 3.17 13.69
CA LYS A 263 17.26 3.59 14.56
C LYS A 263 17.44 5.10 14.59
N ASP A 264 17.34 5.76 13.44
CA ASP A 264 17.50 7.21 13.35
C ASP A 264 16.30 7.96 13.90
N LEU A 265 15.09 7.46 13.65
CA LEU A 265 13.85 7.99 14.22
C LEU A 265 13.86 7.97 15.75
N LEU A 266 14.41 6.93 16.39
CA LEU A 266 14.53 6.87 17.85
C LEU A 266 15.47 7.94 18.42
N LYS A 267 16.44 8.42 17.64
CA LYS A 267 17.38 9.50 18.01
C LYS A 267 16.82 10.89 17.70
N HIS A 268 15.79 10.99 16.88
CA HIS A 268 15.18 12.26 16.50
C HIS A 268 14.52 12.93 17.71
N PRO A 269 14.65 14.27 17.88
CA PRO A 269 14.16 14.97 19.07
C PRO A 269 12.63 14.92 19.22
N VAL A 270 11.90 14.87 18.11
CA VAL A 270 10.44 14.77 18.12
C VAL A 270 9.98 13.44 18.74
N GLN A 271 9.12 13.54 19.75
CA GLN A 271 8.56 12.40 20.48
C GLN A 271 7.35 11.79 19.75
N TRP A 272 7.59 11.34 18.51
CA TRP A 272 6.60 10.66 17.68
C TRP A 272 6.06 9.40 18.36
N LYS A 273 4.78 9.09 18.10
CA LYS A 273 4.01 8.02 18.77
C LYS A 273 4.01 6.71 17.99
N TYR A 274 3.93 6.81 16.67
CA TYR A 274 3.90 5.69 15.75
C TYR A 274 4.83 5.94 14.56
N ALA A 275 5.45 4.87 14.05
CA ALA A 275 6.14 4.85 12.78
C ALA A 275 5.33 4.04 11.75
N ILE A 276 5.15 4.57 10.54
CA ILE A 276 4.47 3.88 9.44
C ILE A 276 5.45 3.78 8.28
N ASN A 277 5.76 2.57 7.81
CA ASN A 277 6.63 2.37 6.66
C ASN A 277 5.84 2.24 5.35
N MET A 278 6.47 2.67 4.26
CA MET A 278 5.86 2.69 2.93
C MET A 278 6.90 2.67 1.82
N ALA A 279 6.47 2.23 0.65
CA ALA A 279 7.20 2.43 -0.59
C ALA A 279 6.80 3.76 -1.25
N GLY A 280 7.68 4.35 -2.07
CA GLY A 280 7.38 5.58 -2.85
C GLY A 280 6.21 5.44 -3.85
N GLN A 281 5.73 4.22 -4.08
CA GLN A 281 4.59 3.88 -4.94
C GLN A 281 3.26 3.78 -4.19
N GLU A 282 3.21 4.26 -2.95
CA GLU A 282 2.01 4.24 -2.11
C GLU A 282 1.43 5.64 -1.99
N PHE A 283 0.18 5.73 -1.54
CA PHE A 283 -0.46 7.02 -1.28
C PHE A 283 -1.43 6.91 -0.08
N PRO A 284 -1.56 7.96 0.74
CA PRO A 284 -2.50 7.96 1.85
C PRO A 284 -3.95 7.80 1.37
N LEU A 285 -4.75 7.12 2.17
CA LEU A 285 -6.21 7.08 2.08
C LEU A 285 -6.88 7.85 3.22
N ARG A 286 -6.09 8.38 4.16
CA ARG A 286 -6.50 9.13 5.35
C ARG A 286 -5.74 10.43 5.48
N THR A 287 -6.39 11.46 6.00
CA THR A 287 -5.75 12.73 6.38
C THR A 287 -4.87 12.52 7.62
N ASN A 288 -3.99 13.48 7.92
CA ASN A 288 -3.17 13.42 9.13
C ASN A 288 -4.02 13.37 10.41
N LEU A 289 -5.03 14.23 10.52
CA LEU A 289 -5.97 14.23 11.65
C LEU A 289 -6.73 12.89 11.78
N GLU A 290 -7.18 12.29 10.67
CA GLU A 290 -7.81 10.97 10.73
C GLU A 290 -6.83 9.89 11.21
N MET A 291 -5.59 9.89 10.71
CA MET A 291 -4.56 8.97 11.18
C MET A 291 -4.30 9.17 12.68
N VAL A 292 -4.18 10.40 13.16
CA VAL A 292 -4.00 10.69 14.59
C VAL A 292 -5.14 10.11 15.42
N LYS A 293 -6.40 10.34 15.03
CA LYS A 293 -7.56 9.79 15.75
C LYS A 293 -7.58 8.26 15.75
N ILE A 294 -7.28 7.63 14.61
CA ILE A 294 -7.20 6.16 14.50
C ILE A 294 -6.09 5.59 15.39
N LEU A 295 -4.90 6.19 15.37
CA LEU A 295 -3.76 5.71 16.13
C LEU A 295 -3.93 5.94 17.64
N LYS A 296 -4.68 6.97 18.05
CA LYS A 296 -5.14 7.12 19.44
C LYS A 296 -6.06 5.97 19.85
N ILE A 297 -6.98 5.54 18.98
CA ILE A 297 -7.84 4.37 19.23
C ILE A 297 -6.99 3.08 19.35
N TYR A 298 -5.92 2.95 18.57
CA TYR A 298 -5.01 1.79 18.69
C TYR A 298 -4.33 1.72 20.06
N ASN A 299 -4.13 2.87 20.72
CA ASN A 299 -3.69 2.98 22.11
C ASN A 299 -2.40 2.16 22.41
N GLY A 300 -1.40 2.25 21.54
CA GLY A 300 -0.15 1.50 21.65
C GLY A 300 -0.14 0.14 20.95
N ALA A 301 -1.29 -0.36 20.48
CA ALA A 301 -1.33 -1.54 19.62
C ALA A 301 -0.62 -1.30 18.29
N ASN A 302 0.06 -2.32 17.77
CA ASN A 302 0.60 -2.29 16.42
C ASN A 302 -0.42 -2.82 15.42
N ASP A 303 -0.36 -2.31 14.19
CA ASP A 303 -1.09 -2.89 13.07
C ASP A 303 -0.12 -3.53 12.08
N ILE A 304 0.14 -4.82 12.29
CA ILE A 304 1.00 -5.67 11.47
C ILE A 304 0.17 -6.89 11.05
N LEU A 305 0.31 -7.28 9.78
CA LEU A 305 -0.37 -8.45 9.21
C LEU A 305 0.25 -9.74 9.73
N GLY A 306 -0.57 -10.75 10.02
CA GLY A 306 -0.10 -12.05 10.48
C GLY A 306 -0.95 -13.21 9.95
N PHE A 307 -0.29 -14.29 9.54
CA PHE A 307 -0.89 -15.55 9.11
C PHE A 307 -0.10 -16.72 9.67
N THR A 308 -0.80 -17.81 9.98
CA THR A 308 -0.21 -19.07 10.44
C THR A 308 -0.58 -20.24 9.51
N GLY A 309 -0.20 -21.47 9.89
CA GLY A 309 -0.50 -22.68 9.11
C GLY A 309 0.20 -22.74 7.75
N GLU A 310 -0.46 -23.33 6.75
CA GLU A 310 0.11 -23.54 5.41
C GLU A 310 0.51 -22.23 4.71
N ARG A 311 -0.21 -21.13 5.01
CA ARG A 311 0.06 -19.80 4.47
C ARG A 311 1.42 -19.24 4.89
N THR A 312 2.04 -19.80 5.93
CA THR A 312 3.39 -19.40 6.34
C THR A 312 4.47 -19.81 5.34
N PHE A 313 4.21 -20.83 4.51
CA PHE A 313 5.26 -21.48 3.72
C PHE A 313 6.46 -21.88 4.60
N ALA A 314 6.23 -22.44 5.79
CA ALA A 314 7.25 -22.76 6.79
C ALA A 314 8.48 -23.51 6.22
N HIS A 315 8.29 -24.36 5.21
CA HIS A 315 9.36 -25.06 4.51
C HIS A 315 10.38 -24.12 3.83
N TRP A 316 9.99 -22.91 3.44
CA TRP A 316 10.91 -21.90 2.87
C TRP A 316 11.81 -21.24 3.91
N HIS A 317 11.35 -21.14 5.16
CA HIS A 317 12.12 -20.54 6.25
C HIS A 317 13.22 -21.48 6.77
N GLY A 318 13.16 -22.77 6.44
CA GLY A 318 14.19 -23.76 6.72
C GLY A 318 15.26 -23.88 5.62
N VAL A 319 15.25 -23.01 4.59
CA VAL A 319 16.16 -23.09 3.45
C VAL A 319 17.03 -21.84 3.38
N LYS A 320 18.36 -22.04 3.32
CA LYS A 320 19.33 -20.96 3.22
C LYS A 320 19.22 -20.25 1.86
N ALA A 321 19.27 -18.93 1.88
CA ALA A 321 19.35 -18.07 0.72
C ALA A 321 20.74 -17.43 0.59
N GLU A 322 21.23 -17.29 -0.65
CA GLU A 322 22.53 -16.69 -0.98
C GLU A 322 22.36 -15.61 -2.04
N TYR A 323 23.21 -14.59 -1.98
CA TYR A 323 23.23 -13.50 -2.95
C TYR A 323 24.11 -13.84 -4.15
N TYR A 324 23.72 -13.33 -5.32
CA TYR A 324 24.53 -13.37 -6.52
C TYR A 324 24.55 -12.00 -7.20
N THR A 325 25.56 -11.81 -8.04
CA THR A 325 25.61 -10.69 -8.98
C THR A 325 25.66 -11.28 -10.38
N ASP A 326 24.69 -10.91 -11.21
CA ASP A 326 24.68 -11.29 -12.62
C ASP A 326 25.89 -10.62 -13.31
N THR A 327 26.77 -11.43 -13.87
CA THR A 327 28.05 -10.99 -14.44
C THR A 327 27.88 -10.17 -15.72
N LYS A 328 26.74 -10.27 -16.41
CA LYS A 328 26.47 -9.56 -17.66
C LYS A 328 25.81 -8.21 -17.42
N THR A 329 24.88 -8.17 -16.48
CA THR A 329 24.03 -7.00 -16.21
C THR A 329 24.46 -6.23 -14.97
N GLY A 330 25.33 -6.81 -14.13
CA GLY A 330 25.68 -6.26 -12.81
C GLY A 330 24.54 -6.33 -11.79
N LYS A 331 23.38 -6.91 -12.16
CA LYS A 331 22.19 -6.93 -11.30
C LYS A 331 22.40 -7.89 -10.14
N LYS A 332 22.16 -7.41 -8.93
CA LYS A 332 22.16 -8.24 -7.71
C LYS A 332 20.84 -8.97 -7.56
N GLY A 333 20.91 -10.22 -7.12
CA GLY A 333 19.74 -11.04 -6.82
C GLY A 333 20.00 -11.97 -5.64
N ILE A 334 18.97 -12.71 -5.26
CA ILE A 334 19.02 -13.72 -4.20
C ILE A 334 18.33 -14.99 -4.71
N TYR A 335 18.85 -16.16 -4.33
CA TYR A 335 18.23 -17.46 -4.63
C TYR A 335 18.26 -18.37 -3.40
N ARG A 336 17.33 -19.32 -3.36
CA ARG A 336 17.30 -20.38 -2.34
C ARG A 336 18.26 -21.49 -2.74
N THR A 337 19.18 -21.85 -1.86
CA THR A 337 20.28 -22.80 -2.14
C THR A 337 19.86 -24.27 -2.05
N GLY A 338 18.71 -24.57 -1.44
CA GLY A 338 18.30 -25.93 -1.07
C GLY A 338 19.01 -26.49 0.17
N LYS A 339 20.05 -25.81 0.69
CA LYS A 339 20.72 -26.19 1.94
C LYS A 339 19.83 -25.86 3.13
N LYS A 340 19.85 -26.73 4.14
CA LYS A 340 19.10 -26.53 5.39
C LYS A 340 19.65 -25.31 6.15
N HIS A 341 18.75 -24.45 6.58
CA HIS A 341 19.01 -23.35 7.52
C HIS A 341 18.66 -23.81 8.94
N PRO A 342 19.39 -23.38 10.00
CA PRO A 342 19.03 -23.69 11.37
C PRO A 342 17.61 -23.18 11.71
N PRO A 343 16.92 -23.82 12.67
CA PRO A 343 15.64 -23.32 13.15
C PRO A 343 15.77 -21.89 13.71
N PRO A 344 14.67 -21.12 13.75
CA PRO A 344 14.69 -19.78 14.33
C PRO A 344 15.10 -19.84 15.81
N PRO A 345 15.82 -18.82 16.30
CA PRO A 345 16.32 -18.79 17.68
C PRO A 345 15.17 -18.71 18.69
N HIS A 346 15.46 -19.03 19.96
CA HIS A 346 14.49 -18.94 21.07
C HIS A 346 13.22 -19.79 20.89
N ASN A 347 13.26 -20.79 19.99
CA ASN A 347 12.10 -21.60 19.61
C ASN A 347 10.89 -20.76 19.17
N ILE A 348 11.12 -19.57 18.59
CA ILE A 348 10.05 -18.70 18.12
C ILE A 348 9.38 -19.30 16.88
N THR A 349 8.04 -19.29 16.86
CA THR A 349 7.27 -19.75 15.71
C THR A 349 7.13 -18.64 14.68
N VAL A 350 7.60 -18.90 13.46
CA VAL A 350 7.51 -17.93 12.36
C VAL A 350 6.05 -17.73 11.93
N SER A 351 5.62 -16.48 11.88
CA SER A 351 4.36 -16.05 11.28
C SER A 351 4.64 -15.31 9.98
N LYS A 352 3.83 -15.54 8.95
CA LYS A 352 3.91 -14.76 7.70
C LYS A 352 3.11 -13.47 7.84
N GLY A 353 3.52 -12.42 7.16
CA GLY A 353 2.83 -11.14 7.10
C GLY A 353 3.22 -10.35 5.87
N SER A 354 3.38 -9.04 6.06
CA SER A 354 3.68 -8.06 5.02
C SER A 354 4.93 -7.27 5.41
N ALA A 355 5.63 -6.75 4.39
CA ALA A 355 6.71 -5.79 4.58
C ALA A 355 6.26 -4.48 5.24
N TYR A 356 4.95 -4.18 5.23
CA TYR A 356 4.39 -2.91 5.70
C TYR A 356 3.62 -3.07 7.02
N GLY A 357 3.76 -2.08 7.90
CA GLY A 357 3.08 -2.05 9.19
C GLY A 357 3.02 -0.65 9.81
N THR A 358 2.17 -0.55 10.83
CA THR A 358 2.08 0.60 11.72
C THR A 358 2.63 0.17 13.08
N PHE A 359 3.74 0.78 13.48
CA PHE A 359 4.55 0.36 14.61
C PHE A 359 4.48 1.40 15.73
N SER A 360 4.06 1.01 16.93
CA SER A 360 4.16 1.90 18.09
C SER A 360 5.63 2.23 18.38
N ARG A 361 5.91 3.40 18.96
CA ARG A 361 7.28 3.77 19.37
C ARG A 361 7.89 2.72 20.29
N ALA A 362 7.10 2.15 21.20
CA ALA A 362 7.53 1.09 22.11
C ALA A 362 7.93 -0.19 21.36
N PHE A 363 7.17 -0.59 20.33
CA PHE A 363 7.54 -1.71 19.47
C PHE A 363 8.85 -1.44 18.72
N VAL A 364 9.03 -0.23 18.19
CA VAL A 364 10.30 0.14 17.53
C VAL A 364 11.47 0.09 18.51
N GLN A 365 11.31 0.57 19.74
CA GLN A 365 12.32 0.42 20.79
C GLN A 365 12.66 -1.05 21.07
N PHE A 366 11.64 -1.90 21.20
CA PHE A 366 11.79 -3.34 21.37
C PHE A 366 12.60 -3.96 20.22
N VAL A 367 12.21 -3.71 18.97
CA VAL A 367 12.91 -4.20 17.76
C VAL A 367 14.40 -3.84 17.76
N ILE A 368 14.74 -2.63 18.22
CA ILE A 368 16.13 -2.14 18.20
C ILE A 368 16.97 -2.66 19.36
N HIS A 369 16.38 -2.94 20.53
CA HIS A 369 17.15 -3.19 21.76
C HIS A 369 17.05 -4.63 22.27
N ASP A 370 15.90 -5.29 22.09
CA ASP A 370 15.63 -6.60 22.67
C ASP A 370 16.50 -7.71 22.04
N PRO A 371 17.07 -8.62 22.84
CA PRO A 371 17.93 -9.69 22.33
C PRO A 371 17.18 -10.67 21.43
N VAL A 372 15.92 -11.02 21.74
CA VAL A 372 15.14 -11.97 20.93
C VAL A 372 14.87 -11.36 19.55
N ALA A 373 14.51 -10.08 19.49
CA ALA A 373 14.32 -9.38 18.23
C ALA A 373 15.61 -9.31 17.40
N LYS A 374 16.75 -8.99 18.02
CA LYS A 374 18.06 -8.94 17.36
C LYS A 374 18.51 -10.30 16.83
N ASP A 375 18.36 -11.35 17.61
CA ASP A 375 18.74 -12.70 17.22
C ASP A 375 17.88 -13.19 16.05
N LEU A 376 16.57 -12.94 16.09
CA LEU A 376 15.68 -13.22 14.96
C LEU A 376 16.09 -12.43 13.70
N LEU A 377 16.45 -11.15 13.85
CA LEU A 377 16.89 -10.31 12.73
C LEU A 377 18.19 -10.85 12.12
N GLN A 378 19.12 -11.29 12.96
CA GLN A 378 20.38 -11.90 12.51
C GLN A 378 20.14 -13.22 11.77
N TRP A 379 19.25 -14.06 12.31
CA TRP A 379 18.83 -15.31 11.67
C TRP A 379 18.16 -15.07 10.32
N ALA A 380 17.33 -14.03 10.20
CA ALA A 380 16.59 -13.70 8.99
C ALA A 380 17.48 -13.21 7.82
N LYS A 381 18.76 -12.90 8.05
CA LYS A 381 19.69 -12.41 7.01
C LYS A 381 19.92 -13.38 5.87
N GLU A 382 19.87 -14.68 6.17
CA GLU A 382 20.14 -15.76 5.22
C GLU A 382 18.85 -16.42 4.72
N ILE A 383 17.71 -15.72 4.81
CA ILE A 383 16.40 -16.24 4.40
C ILE A 383 15.79 -15.32 3.35
N TYR A 384 15.03 -15.93 2.44
CA TYR A 384 14.34 -15.24 1.36
C TYR A 384 13.11 -14.47 1.89
N SER A 385 12.95 -13.21 1.47
CA SER A 385 11.86 -12.29 1.84
C SER A 385 11.64 -12.12 3.36
N PRO A 386 12.67 -11.74 4.15
CA PRO A 386 12.53 -11.63 5.60
C PRO A 386 11.59 -10.52 6.06
N ASP A 387 11.38 -9.49 5.24
CA ASP A 387 10.37 -8.45 5.45
C ASP A 387 8.93 -9.00 5.48
N GLU A 388 8.66 -10.15 4.84
CA GLU A 388 7.34 -10.79 4.85
C GLU A 388 7.10 -11.70 6.07
N PHE A 389 8.02 -11.82 7.02
CA PHE A 389 7.76 -12.61 8.24
C PHE A 389 8.35 -12.01 9.51
N TYR A 390 9.41 -11.21 9.44
CA TYR A 390 10.09 -10.70 10.63
C TYR A 390 9.13 -9.89 11.53
N TRP A 391 8.40 -8.94 10.95
CA TRP A 391 7.44 -8.11 11.68
C TRP A 391 6.31 -8.94 12.29
N ALA A 392 5.71 -9.83 11.50
CA ALA A 392 4.61 -10.67 11.93
C ALA A 392 5.02 -11.67 13.02
N THR A 393 6.22 -12.23 12.89
CA THR A 393 6.78 -13.18 13.86
C THR A 393 7.01 -12.51 15.21
N LEU A 394 7.52 -11.28 15.24
CA LEU A 394 7.60 -10.52 16.48
C LEU A 394 6.21 -10.12 16.99
N GLN A 395 5.32 -9.61 16.14
CA GLN A 395 3.98 -9.14 16.54
C GLN A 395 3.15 -10.21 17.28
N HIS A 396 3.32 -11.47 16.89
CA HIS A 396 2.55 -12.62 17.40
C HIS A 396 3.38 -13.57 18.25
N SER A 397 4.57 -13.13 18.68
CA SER A 397 5.45 -13.95 19.50
C SER A 397 4.85 -14.19 20.88
N SER A 398 4.85 -15.45 21.32
CA SER A 398 4.55 -15.84 22.70
C SER A 398 5.80 -16.07 23.55
N VAL A 399 7.00 -16.04 22.94
CA VAL A 399 8.27 -16.33 23.65
C VAL A 399 8.84 -15.09 24.36
N VAL A 400 8.37 -13.90 24.00
CA VAL A 400 8.81 -12.63 24.59
C VAL A 400 7.61 -11.67 24.65
N ALA A 401 7.57 -10.82 25.68
CA ALA A 401 6.54 -9.79 25.79
C ALA A 401 6.81 -8.67 24.77
N VAL A 402 5.89 -8.50 23.83
CA VAL A 402 6.05 -7.57 22.70
C VAL A 402 5.15 -6.36 22.91
N PRO A 403 5.68 -5.13 23.00
CA PRO A 403 4.87 -3.92 23.14
C PRO A 403 3.92 -3.75 21.94
N GLY A 404 2.62 -3.63 22.22
CA GLY A 404 1.58 -3.54 21.19
C GLY A 404 1.34 -4.84 20.41
N GLY A 405 1.92 -5.96 20.86
CA GLY A 405 1.74 -7.30 20.28
C GLY A 405 0.29 -7.77 20.33
N TYR A 406 -0.09 -8.63 19.40
CA TYR A 406 -1.45 -9.20 19.35
C TYR A 406 -1.41 -10.69 19.72
N THR A 407 -2.04 -11.02 20.83
CA THR A 407 -2.06 -12.36 21.42
C THR A 407 -3.20 -13.25 20.90
N GLY A 408 -4.14 -12.68 20.14
CA GLY A 408 -5.18 -13.46 19.47
C GLY A 408 -4.65 -14.23 18.26
N LYS A 409 -5.54 -14.94 17.56
CA LYS A 409 -5.17 -15.72 16.35
C LYS A 409 -4.72 -14.78 15.22
N PRO A 410 -3.48 -14.88 14.71
CA PRO A 410 -2.97 -13.98 13.67
C PRO A 410 -3.88 -13.92 12.44
N ASP A 411 -4.38 -15.07 11.97
CA ASP A 411 -5.26 -15.18 10.80
C ASP A 411 -6.61 -14.47 10.94
N LEU A 412 -7.02 -14.13 12.16
CA LEU A 412 -8.26 -13.38 12.44
C LEU A 412 -8.00 -11.89 12.70
N LYS A 413 -6.73 -11.46 12.74
CA LYS A 413 -6.38 -10.05 12.96
C LYS A 413 -6.59 -9.28 11.66
N PRO A 414 -7.46 -8.25 11.63
CA PRO A 414 -7.53 -7.35 10.49
C PRO A 414 -6.22 -6.56 10.34
N TRP A 415 -5.95 -6.12 9.11
CA TRP A 415 -4.79 -5.30 8.78
C TRP A 415 -5.24 -4.08 8.01
N LEU A 416 -5.00 -2.90 8.57
CA LEU A 416 -5.52 -1.63 8.08
C LEU A 416 -4.41 -0.65 7.67
N THR A 417 -3.16 -1.03 7.79
CA THR A 417 -2.04 -0.16 7.42
C THR A 417 -2.01 0.04 5.90
N LYS A 418 -2.32 -1.01 5.13
CA LYS A 418 -2.27 -0.97 3.67
C LYS A 418 -3.41 -1.73 3.04
N TYR A 419 -4.10 -1.08 2.11
CA TYR A 419 -4.90 -1.74 1.10
C TYR A 419 -3.99 -2.17 -0.05
N VAL A 420 -4.03 -3.45 -0.39
CA VAL A 420 -3.36 -4.02 -1.58
C VAL A 420 -4.38 -4.86 -2.33
N SER A 421 -4.55 -4.59 -3.63
CA SER A 421 -5.41 -5.40 -4.49
C SER A 421 -4.56 -6.45 -5.22
N TRP A 422 -4.72 -7.71 -4.83
CA TRP A 422 -4.08 -8.84 -5.50
C TRP A 422 -4.98 -9.35 -6.63
N SER A 423 -4.40 -9.75 -7.76
CA SER A 423 -5.14 -10.15 -8.96
C SER A 423 -6.06 -11.38 -8.78
N THR A 424 -5.95 -12.07 -7.65
CA THR A 424 -6.75 -13.24 -7.27
C THR A 424 -7.98 -12.89 -6.44
N ASP A 425 -8.04 -11.66 -5.91
CA ASP A 425 -9.05 -11.27 -4.95
C ASP A 425 -10.22 -10.65 -5.71
N ASN A 426 -11.28 -11.45 -5.89
CA ASN A 426 -12.61 -10.98 -6.31
C ASN A 426 -13.28 -10.14 -5.20
N GLU A 427 -12.54 -9.34 -4.43
CA GLU A 427 -13.14 -8.53 -3.37
C GLU A 427 -14.00 -7.42 -4.00
N PRO A 428 -15.32 -7.40 -3.78
CA PRO A 428 -16.18 -6.34 -4.26
C PRO A 428 -15.75 -5.02 -3.60
N CYS A 429 -15.18 -4.13 -4.41
CA CYS A 429 -14.96 -2.76 -3.98
C CYS A 429 -16.27 -1.99 -4.15
N ALA A 430 -16.70 -1.28 -3.10
CA ALA A 430 -17.88 -0.41 -3.11
C ALA A 430 -17.81 0.73 -4.16
N THR A 431 -16.67 0.91 -4.84
CA THR A 431 -16.51 1.78 -6.00
C THR A 431 -15.56 1.19 -7.04
N ILE A 432 -16.10 0.95 -8.25
CA ILE A 432 -15.40 0.72 -9.52
C ILE A 432 -14.28 -0.32 -9.53
N HIS A 433 -14.62 -1.49 -10.09
CA HIS A 433 -13.63 -2.42 -10.61
C HIS A 433 -13.16 -1.99 -12.01
N THR A 434 -12.02 -1.29 -12.09
CA THR A 434 -11.10 -1.49 -13.22
C THR A 434 -9.67 -1.15 -12.80
N ARG A 435 -8.92 -2.19 -12.41
CA ARG A 435 -7.47 -2.18 -12.14
C ARG A 435 -7.00 -1.05 -11.20
N LEU A 436 -7.16 -1.35 -9.91
CA LEU A 436 -6.31 -0.93 -8.78
C LEU A 436 -6.66 0.40 -8.10
N ILE A 437 -7.61 0.34 -7.16
CA ILE A 437 -7.45 0.65 -5.73
C ILE A 437 -8.83 0.99 -5.15
N CYS A 438 -9.24 0.29 -4.09
CA CYS A 438 -10.46 0.63 -3.36
C CYS A 438 -10.20 1.82 -2.43
N ILE A 439 -10.45 3.03 -2.94
CA ILE A 439 -10.11 4.29 -2.25
C ILE A 439 -10.91 4.49 -0.96
N PHE A 440 -12.06 3.81 -0.81
CA PHE A 440 -13.04 4.05 0.26
C PHE A 440 -13.14 2.95 1.33
N ARG A 441 -12.11 2.12 1.47
CA ARG A 441 -12.03 1.14 2.57
C ARG A 441 -11.40 1.75 3.84
N TYR A 442 -11.24 0.92 4.88
CA TYR A 442 -10.79 1.30 6.23
C TYR A 442 -9.26 1.44 6.39
N GLU A 443 -8.49 1.28 5.33
CA GLU A 443 -7.03 1.31 5.42
C GLU A 443 -6.48 2.74 5.45
N LEU A 444 -5.28 2.89 6.01
CA LEU A 444 -4.57 4.17 6.12
C LEU A 444 -3.94 4.59 4.79
N PHE A 445 -3.50 3.62 3.98
CA PHE A 445 -2.77 3.81 2.73
C PHE A 445 -3.19 2.76 1.70
N ALA A 446 -2.88 3.00 0.43
CA ALA A 446 -3.03 2.01 -0.63
C ALA A 446 -1.75 1.83 -1.46
N ASN A 447 -1.63 0.63 -2.03
CA ASN A 447 -0.53 0.16 -2.88
C ASN A 447 -1.13 -0.58 -4.10
N LYS A 448 -0.68 -0.35 -5.35
CA LYS A 448 0.35 0.58 -5.86
C LYS A 448 -0.26 1.67 -6.72
N PHE A 449 0.35 2.85 -6.69
CA PHE A 449 0.12 3.94 -7.63
C PHE A 449 1.32 4.13 -8.54
N TYR A 450 1.04 4.43 -9.80
CA TYR A 450 2.05 4.79 -10.79
C TYR A 450 1.63 6.07 -11.51
N ILE A 451 2.43 7.12 -11.34
CA ILE A 451 2.26 8.42 -12.00
C ILE A 451 2.27 8.28 -13.53
N THR A 452 2.94 7.25 -14.05
CA THR A 452 3.03 6.92 -15.49
C THR A 452 1.84 6.17 -16.06
N HIS A 453 0.93 5.67 -15.23
CA HIS A 453 -0.19 4.85 -15.69
C HIS A 453 -1.55 5.49 -15.36
N GLN A 454 -1.72 5.97 -14.12
CA GLN A 454 -3.01 6.50 -13.65
C GLN A 454 -2.81 7.76 -12.78
N PRO A 455 -2.24 8.86 -13.34
CA PRO A 455 -2.03 10.10 -12.58
C PRO A 455 -3.33 10.70 -12.04
N ALA A 456 -4.47 10.45 -12.70
CA ALA A 456 -5.79 10.89 -12.23
C ALA A 456 -6.13 10.38 -10.82
N ALA A 457 -5.74 9.14 -10.49
CA ALA A 457 -6.00 8.58 -9.16
C ALA A 457 -5.21 9.32 -8.07
N LEU A 458 -3.93 9.60 -8.34
CA LEU A 458 -3.07 10.39 -7.46
C LEU A 458 -3.57 11.83 -7.29
N HIS A 459 -3.97 12.47 -8.39
CA HIS A 459 -4.51 13.84 -8.37
C HIS A 459 -5.80 13.94 -7.57
N CYS A 460 -6.78 13.08 -7.86
CA CYS A 460 -8.08 13.15 -7.20
C CYS A 460 -8.05 12.71 -5.73
N LEU A 461 -7.17 11.77 -5.37
CA LEU A 461 -6.98 11.39 -3.98
C LEU A 461 -6.31 12.51 -3.18
N ASP A 462 -5.32 13.20 -3.75
CA ASP A 462 -4.69 14.36 -3.12
C ASP A 462 -5.67 15.52 -2.94
N GLU A 463 -6.47 15.84 -3.96
CA GLU A 463 -7.52 16.86 -3.86
C GLU A 463 -8.55 16.51 -2.77
N PHE A 464 -9.00 15.26 -2.74
CA PHE A 464 -9.97 14.82 -1.74
C PHE A 464 -9.41 14.92 -0.31
N LEU A 465 -8.19 14.46 -0.07
CA LEU A 465 -7.54 14.53 1.24
C LEU A 465 -7.19 15.96 1.64
N PHE A 466 -6.77 16.79 0.69
CA PHE A 466 -6.55 18.21 0.93
C PHE A 466 -7.83 18.89 1.41
N ASN A 467 -8.95 18.67 0.71
CA ASN A 467 -10.23 19.27 1.06
C ASN A 467 -10.70 18.86 2.47
N LEU A 468 -10.59 17.57 2.82
CA LEU A 468 -10.91 17.10 4.18
C LEU A 468 -10.02 17.74 5.24
N THR A 469 -8.71 17.84 4.98
CA THR A 469 -7.75 18.44 5.90
C THR A 469 -8.05 19.92 6.10
N PHE A 470 -8.33 20.65 5.01
CA PHE A 470 -8.63 22.06 5.05
C PHE A 470 -9.91 22.36 5.82
N THR A 471 -10.99 21.61 5.57
CA THR A 471 -12.26 21.80 6.28
C THR A 471 -12.23 21.27 7.71
N ARG A 472 -11.10 20.69 8.15
CA ARG A 472 -10.94 19.99 9.43
C ARG A 472 -11.99 18.90 9.64
N SER A 473 -12.43 18.29 8.55
CA SER A 473 -13.46 17.26 8.54
C SER A 473 -12.80 15.89 8.59
N THR A 474 -13.32 15.01 9.44
CA THR A 474 -12.91 13.61 9.49
C THR A 474 -14.08 12.73 9.09
N ARG A 475 -13.82 11.68 8.31
CA ARG A 475 -14.82 10.65 8.02
C ARG A 475 -15.18 9.88 9.28
N ASN A 476 -16.23 9.05 9.20
CA ASN A 476 -16.61 8.15 10.28
C ASN A 476 -15.48 7.16 10.60
N LEU A 477 -15.04 7.15 11.86
CA LEU A 477 -13.96 6.29 12.38
C LEU A 477 -14.47 5.24 13.38
N THR A 478 -15.78 5.02 13.47
CA THR A 478 -16.40 4.13 14.47
C THR A 478 -15.96 2.68 14.29
N TYR A 479 -15.72 2.24 13.04
CA TYR A 479 -15.18 0.91 12.74
C TYR A 479 -13.87 0.62 13.49
N TYR A 480 -13.01 1.62 13.72
CA TYR A 480 -11.74 1.38 14.40
C TYR A 480 -11.91 1.06 15.89
N ASN A 481 -13.02 1.45 16.52
CA ASN A 481 -13.30 1.17 17.92
C ASN A 481 -13.65 -0.29 18.20
N SER A 482 -14.04 -1.06 17.17
CA SER A 482 -14.41 -2.48 17.31
C SER A 482 -13.28 -3.43 16.93
N LEU A 483 -12.10 -2.91 16.59
CA LEU A 483 -10.99 -3.74 16.13
C LEU A 483 -10.47 -4.63 17.26
N PRO A 484 -10.22 -5.93 17.00
CA PRO A 484 -9.89 -6.90 18.05
C PRO A 484 -8.49 -6.69 18.64
N PHE A 485 -7.64 -5.92 17.97
CA PHE A 485 -6.24 -5.72 18.38
C PHE A 485 -5.99 -4.43 19.17
N ILE A 486 -6.99 -3.57 19.35
CA ILE A 486 -6.80 -2.32 20.12
C ILE A 486 -6.55 -2.66 21.59
N LEU A 487 -5.65 -1.92 22.22
CA LEU A 487 -5.41 -2.08 23.66
C LEU A 487 -6.47 -1.29 24.41
N LYS A 488 -7.34 -1.99 25.15
CA LYS A 488 -8.25 -1.34 26.09
C LYS A 488 -7.42 -0.73 27.21
N GLY A 489 -7.67 0.54 27.55
CA GLY A 489 -7.04 1.17 28.70
C GLY A 489 -7.31 0.35 29.96
N ASN A 490 -6.27 0.16 30.78
CA ASN A 490 -6.42 -0.37 32.14
C ASN A 490 -7.18 0.62 33.02
#